data_AF-A0A6B3CNF3-F1
#
_entry.id   AF-A0A6B3CNF3-F1
#
_cell.length_a   1.000
_cell.length_b   1.000
_cell.length_c   1.000
_cell.angle_alpha   90.00
_cell.angle_beta   90.00
_cell.angle_gamma   90.00
#
_symmetry.space_group_name_H-M   'P 1'
#
loop_
_entity.id
_entity.type
_entity.pdbx_description
1 polymer ?
#
loop_
_entity_poly.entity_id
_entity_poly.type
_entity_poly.pdbx_seq_one_letter_code
_entity_poly.pdbx_strand_id
1 'polypeptide(L)' 'EAQPNNALQWRMMCDARELGAAVYDFRGITDTLDEDNHLLGLLRFKVGAGGQAVEYLGEWDYPLNRVLHRAVALYLARR' A
#
# COMPACT_ATOMS: atom_id res chain seq x y z
N GLU A 1 -16.34 -6.46 19.93
CA GLU A 1 -16.19 -4.99 19.86
C GLU A 1 -16.52 -4.54 18.44
N ALA A 2 -17.16 -3.38 18.25
CA ALA A 2 -17.51 -2.89 16.91
C ALA A 2 -16.28 -2.25 16.25
N GLN A 3 -15.95 -2.65 15.01
CA GLN A 3 -14.84 -2.09 14.25
C GLN A 3 -15.36 -1.09 13.19
N PRO A 4 -15.48 0.21 13.51
CA PRO A 4 -16.10 1.20 12.62
C PRO A 4 -15.37 1.33 11.27
N ASN A 5 -14.07 1.07 11.24
CA ASN A 5 -13.28 1.06 10.00
C ASN A 5 -13.82 0.04 8.97
N ASN A 6 -14.32 -1.11 9.43
CA ASN A 6 -14.83 -2.16 8.55
C ASN A 6 -16.10 -1.69 7.83
N ALA A 7 -16.98 -0.97 8.55
CA ALA A 7 -18.20 -0.42 7.98
C ALA A 7 -17.89 0.67 6.93
N LEU A 8 -16.89 1.52 7.20
CA LEU A 8 -16.44 2.52 6.25
C LEU A 8 -15.88 1.88 4.97
N GLN A 9 -14.97 0.91 5.11
CA GLN A 9 -14.39 0.19 3.97
C GLN A 9 -15.46 -0.55 3.16
N TRP A 10 -16.45 -1.14 3.81
CA TRP A 10 -17.60 -1.75 3.14
C TRP A 10 -18.39 -0.74 2.31
N ARG A 11 -18.71 0.43 2.89
CA ARG A 11 -19.44 1.47 2.16
C ARG A 11 -18.65 1.95 0.94
N MET A 12 -17.34 2.18 1.09
CA MET A 12 -16.46 2.58 -0.01
C MET A 12 -16.42 1.53 -1.14
N MET A 13 -16.41 0.23 -0.81
CA MET A 13 -16.50 -0.86 -1.79
C MET A 13 -17.84 -0.87 -2.53
N CYS A 14 -18.96 -0.68 -1.81
CA CYS A 14 -20.28 -0.53 -2.42
C CYS A 14 -20.32 0.66 -3.39
N ASP A 15 -19.86 1.83 -2.95
CA ASP A 15 -19.85 3.06 -3.77
C ASP A 15 -19.01 2.88 -5.04
N ALA A 16 -17.82 2.28 -4.93
CA ALA A 16 -16.96 2.00 -6.07
C ALA A 16 -17.66 1.08 -7.09
N ARG A 17 -18.37 0.05 -6.60
CA ARG A 17 -19.13 -0.86 -7.45
C ARG A 17 -20.33 -0.17 -8.12
N GLU A 18 -21.05 0.67 -7.41
CA GLU A 18 -22.16 1.47 -7.96
C GLU A 18 -21.68 2.41 -9.07
N LEU A 19 -20.45 2.92 -8.95
CA LEU A 19 -19.79 3.74 -9.97
C LEU A 19 -19.17 2.94 -11.12
N GLY A 20 -19.32 1.61 -11.13
CA GLY A 20 -18.84 0.73 -12.20
C GLY A 20 -17.36 0.34 -12.10
N ALA A 21 -16.72 0.52 -10.95
CA ALA A 21 -15.34 0.08 -10.76
C ALA A 21 -15.26 -1.46 -10.81
N ALA A 22 -14.31 -1.97 -11.61
CA ALA A 22 -14.00 -3.40 -11.68
C ALA A 22 -13.06 -3.86 -10.55
N VAL A 23 -12.29 -2.93 -9.97
CA VAL A 23 -11.28 -3.19 -8.95
C VAL A 23 -11.39 -2.16 -7.84
N TYR A 24 -11.36 -2.62 -6.60
CA TYR A 24 -11.21 -1.79 -5.41
C TYR A 24 -9.81 -1.99 -4.84
N ASP A 25 -8.99 -0.93 -4.84
CA ASP A 25 -7.61 -0.97 -4.41
C ASP A 25 -7.48 -0.51 -2.94
N PHE A 26 -7.13 -1.47 -2.06
CA PHE A 26 -6.85 -1.21 -0.63
C PHE A 26 -5.52 -0.48 -0.38
N ARG A 27 -4.73 -0.20 -1.43
CA ARG A 27 -3.41 0.44 -1.41
C ARG A 27 -2.36 -0.38 -0.66
N GLY A 28 -1.18 0.22 -0.48
CA GLY A 28 0.03 -0.43 0.01
C GLY A 28 -0.11 -1.23 1.30
N ILE A 29 0.63 -2.33 1.35
CA ILE A 29 0.79 -3.21 2.51
C ILE A 29 2.24 -3.16 2.97
N THR A 30 2.52 -3.72 4.14
CA THR A 30 3.90 -4.07 4.49
C THR A 30 4.38 -5.21 3.59
N ASP A 31 5.67 -5.19 3.28
CA ASP A 31 6.39 -6.20 2.50
C ASP A 31 6.85 -7.41 3.32
N THR A 32 6.61 -7.41 4.64
CA THR A 32 7.01 -8.50 5.54
C THR A 32 5.82 -9.24 6.14
N LEU A 33 6.05 -10.52 6.43
CA LEU A 33 5.13 -11.40 7.17
C LEU A 33 5.57 -11.60 8.63
N ASP A 34 6.53 -10.83 9.09
CA ASP A 34 7.01 -10.86 10.47
C ASP A 34 5.87 -10.58 11.45
N GLU A 35 5.68 -11.51 12.40
CA GLU A 35 4.62 -11.44 13.40
C GLU A 35 4.81 -10.29 14.39
N ASP A 36 6.05 -9.84 14.58
CA ASP A 36 6.38 -8.72 15.46
C ASP A 36 6.15 -7.36 14.78
N ASN A 37 5.83 -7.33 13.48
CA ASN A 37 5.54 -6.09 12.78
C ASN A 37 4.12 -5.58 13.07
N HIS A 38 4.05 -4.38 13.66
CA HIS A 38 2.79 -3.67 13.94
C HIS A 38 1.86 -3.49 12.72
N LEU A 39 2.38 -3.54 11.48
CA LEU A 39 1.61 -3.44 10.24
C LEU A 39 0.98 -4.77 9.80
N LEU A 40 1.33 -5.89 10.42
CA LEU A 40 0.79 -7.20 10.03
C LEU A 40 -0.74 -7.28 10.22
N GLY A 41 -1.27 -6.58 11.23
CA GLY A 41 -2.72 -6.47 11.42
C GLY A 41 -3.44 -5.83 10.23
N LEU A 42 -2.82 -4.83 9.58
CA LEU A 42 -3.35 -4.19 8.38
C LEU A 42 -3.33 -5.13 7.17
N LEU A 43 -2.26 -5.92 7.02
CA LEU A 43 -2.18 -6.94 5.98
C LEU A 43 -3.28 -7.99 6.16
N ARG A 44 -3.44 -8.52 7.37
CA ARG A 44 -4.49 -9.51 7.70
C ARG A 44 -5.89 -8.96 7.45
N PHE A 45 -6.15 -7.70 7.78
CA PHE A 45 -7.42 -7.04 7.48
C PHE A 45 -7.71 -7.03 5.96
N LYS A 46 -6.73 -6.61 5.15
CA LYS A 46 -6.90 -6.50 3.69
C LYS A 46 -7.08 -7.86 3.01
N VAL A 47 -6.29 -8.85 3.39
CA VAL A 47 -6.44 -10.22 2.88
C VAL A 47 -7.75 -10.84 3.35
N GLY A 48 -8.17 -10.59 4.60
CA GLY A 48 -9.45 -11.04 5.15
C GLY A 48 -10.68 -10.48 4.42
N ALA A 49 -10.55 -9.30 3.80
CA ALA A 49 -11.58 -8.70 2.95
C ALA A 49 -11.57 -9.23 1.50
N GLY A 50 -10.72 -10.21 1.17
CA GLY A 50 -10.55 -10.75 -0.18
C GLY A 50 -9.51 -10.03 -1.03
N GLY A 51 -8.72 -9.13 -0.43
CA GLY A 51 -7.64 -8.41 -1.13
C GLY A 51 -6.50 -9.33 -1.53
N GLN A 52 -5.87 -9.02 -2.67
CA GLN A 52 -4.70 -9.70 -3.18
C GLN A 52 -3.49 -8.77 -3.14
N ALA A 53 -2.34 -9.29 -2.70
CA ALA A 53 -1.08 -8.57 -2.80
C ALA A 53 -0.65 -8.53 -4.27
N VAL A 54 -0.46 -7.33 -4.81
CA VAL A 54 0.00 -7.08 -6.18
C VAL A 54 1.26 -6.25 -6.10
N GLU A 55 2.34 -6.78 -6.66
CA GLU A 55 3.61 -6.08 -6.79
C GLU A 55 3.62 -5.30 -8.10
N TYR A 56 3.92 -4.00 -8.00
CA TYR A 56 4.12 -3.13 -9.16
C TYR A 56 5.59 -3.15 -9.57
N LEU A 57 5.87 -2.67 -10.77
CA LEU A 57 7.23 -2.64 -11.31
C LEU A 57 8.21 -1.73 -10.53
N GLY A 58 7.72 -0.97 -9.55
CA GLY A 58 8.53 -0.09 -8.72
C GLY A 58 8.68 1.32 -9.30
N GLU A 59 9.81 1.93 -8.99
CA GLU A 59 10.12 3.33 -9.33
C GLU A 59 11.27 3.40 -10.33
N TRP A 60 11.22 4.36 -11.25
CA TRP A 60 12.32 4.66 -12.18
C TRP A 60 12.62 6.15 -12.17
N ASP A 61 13.90 6.46 -11.96
CA ASP A 61 14.38 7.82 -11.93
C ASP A 61 15.02 8.22 -13.26
N TYR A 62 14.58 9.36 -13.79
CA TYR A 62 15.28 10.07 -14.87
C TYR A 62 15.98 11.31 -14.28
N PRO A 63 17.30 11.26 -14.00
CA PRO A 63 17.98 12.33 -13.27
C PRO A 63 18.18 13.57 -14.16
N LEU A 64 17.39 14.61 -13.90
CA LEU A 64 17.55 15.93 -14.53
C LEU A 64 18.88 16.60 -14.14
N ASN A 65 19.31 16.43 -12.89
CA ASN A 65 20.64 16.81 -12.42
C ASN A 65 21.34 15.60 -11.78
N ARG A 66 22.34 15.07 -12.48
CA ARG A 66 23.07 13.86 -12.07
C ARG A 66 23.85 14.05 -10.76
N VAL A 67 24.33 15.25 -10.47
CA VAL A 67 25.10 15.52 -9.24
C VAL A 67 24.18 15.51 -8.04
N LEU A 68 23.05 16.23 -8.11
CA LEU A 68 22.06 16.24 -7.03
C LEU A 68 21.45 14.86 -6.80
N HIS A 69 21.09 14.15 -7.88
CA HIS A 69 20.58 12.79 -7.78
C HIS A 69 21.54 11.86 -7.04
N ARG A 70 22.84 11.91 -7.37
CA ARG A 70 23.86 11.13 -6.66
C ARG A 70 24.03 11.56 -5.21
N ALA A 71 23.97 12.86 -4.92
CA ALA A 71 24.07 13.36 -3.55
C ALA A 71 22.91 12.85 -2.67
N VAL A 72 21.68 12.86 -3.19
CA VAL A 72 20.50 12.31 -2.50
C VAL A 72 20.63 10.80 -2.34
N ALA A 73 21.01 10.06 -3.39
CA ALA A 73 21.21 8.61 -3.30
C ALA A 73 22.27 8.24 -2.24
N LEU A 74 23.38 8.98 -2.18
CA LEU A 74 24.44 8.79 -1.19
C LEU A 74 23.99 9.15 0.23
N TYR A 75 23.11 10.14 0.39
CA TYR A 75 22.52 10.48 1.68
C TYR A 75 21.57 9.38 2.17
N LEU A 76 20.67 8.90 1.31
CA LEU A 76 19.70 7.86 1.64
C LEU A 76 20.39 6.51 1.95
N ALA A 77 21.44 6.15 1.23
CA ALA A 77 22.19 4.91 1.47
C ALA A 77 22.92 4.86 2.83
N ARG A 78 23.04 6.00 3.53
CA ARG A 78 23.65 6.08 4.87
C ARG A 78 22.64 6.06 6.01
N ARG A 79 21.34 6.07 5.71
CA ARG A 79 20.25 6.01 6.68
C ARG A 79 19.75 4.58 6.81
#